data_AF-A0A388Q4J4-F1
#
_entry.id   AF-A0A388Q4J4-F1
#
_cell.length_a   1.000
_cell.length_b   1.000
_cell.length_c   1.000
_cell.angle_alpha   90.00
_cell.angle_beta   90.00
_cell.angle_gamma   90.00
#
_symmetry.space_group_name_H-M   'P 1'
#
loop_
_entity.id
_entity.type
_entity.pdbx_description
1 polymer ?
#
loop_
_entity_poly.entity_id
_entity_poly.type
_entity_poly.pdbx_seq_one_letter_code
_entity_poly.pdbx_strand_id
1 'polypeptide(L)'
;MKQLNPLFIQKAALSRFLSRFFMLVFSIFSMQCAMAQTTLNTTAIPGWLNNNGNGTVTFNFQNTNSYPIIITGVEGIVGTAGVTSADVWVKTTPVSGPPGAISIANGWTQMATGTFTGVANTTTLTTQPFLTGISVTIPAGVTYGMAITAYVGTAGRQRYFTIPTAMLPTITLSGGGCNIIRVP
;
A
#
# COMPACT_ATOMS: atom_id res chain seq x y z
N MET A 1 -33.42 49.58 36.95
CA MET A 1 -32.65 48.54 36.25
C MET A 1 -32.84 47.22 36.99
N LYS A 2 -33.46 46.20 36.39
CA LYS A 2 -33.59 44.87 37.04
C LYS A 2 -32.23 44.17 36.96
N GLN A 3 -31.58 43.96 38.11
CA GLN A 3 -30.37 43.14 38.16
C GLN A 3 -30.72 41.71 37.74
N LEU A 4 -30.00 41.19 36.75
CA LEU A 4 -30.07 39.78 36.36
C LEU A 4 -29.55 38.91 37.52
N ASN A 5 -30.31 37.87 37.86
CA ASN A 5 -29.96 36.96 38.94
C ASN A 5 -28.58 36.34 38.68
N PRO A 6 -27.60 36.46 39.59
CA PRO A 6 -26.24 35.94 39.41
C PRO A 6 -26.22 34.43 39.12
N LEU A 7 -27.23 33.70 39.60
CA LEU A 7 -27.41 32.28 39.34
C LEU A 7 -27.69 31.98 37.85
N PHE A 8 -28.37 32.89 37.15
CA PHE A 8 -28.68 32.76 35.72
C PHE A 8 -27.43 33.00 34.87
N ILE A 9 -26.59 33.95 35.28
CA ILE A 9 -25.31 34.27 34.62
C ILE A 9 -24.33 33.10 34.75
N GLN A 10 -24.23 32.47 35.93
CA GLN A 10 -23.38 31.30 36.14
C GLN A 10 -23.82 30.09 35.30
N LYS A 11 -25.12 29.80 35.22
CA LYS A 11 -25.63 28.69 34.39
C LYS A 11 -25.36 28.90 32.90
N ALA A 12 -25.50 30.13 32.41
CA ALA A 12 -25.20 30.48 31.02
C ALA A 12 -23.70 30.38 30.71
N ALA A 13 -22.82 30.77 31.64
CA ALA A 13 -21.37 30.63 31.48
C ALA A 13 -20.94 29.15 31.47
N LEU A 14 -21.49 28.34 32.36
CA LEU A 14 -21.21 26.89 32.44
C LEU A 14 -21.68 26.16 31.17
N SER A 15 -22.87 26.48 30.66
CA SER A 15 -23.41 25.93 29.40
C SER A 15 -22.49 26.25 28.21
N ARG A 16 -22.01 27.48 28.11
CA ARG A 16 -21.09 27.92 27.04
C ARG A 16 -19.73 27.24 27.14
N PHE A 17 -19.22 27.03 28.35
CA PHE A 17 -17.96 26.33 28.58
C PHE A 17 -18.07 24.84 28.21
N LEU A 18 -19.13 24.17 28.65
CA LEU A 18 -19.36 22.76 28.38
C LEU A 18 -19.55 22.49 26.87
N SER A 19 -20.28 23.37 26.17
CA SER A 19 -20.47 23.27 24.72
C SER A 19 -19.14 23.42 23.96
N ARG A 20 -18.27 24.37 24.35
CA ARG A 20 -16.95 24.55 23.73
C ARG A 20 -16.01 23.38 24.03
N PHE A 21 -16.07 22.83 25.24
CA PHE A 21 -15.32 21.64 25.62
C PHE A 21 -15.73 20.42 24.78
N PHE A 22 -17.04 20.18 24.62
CA PHE A 22 -17.54 19.09 23.76
C PHE A 22 -17.15 19.25 22.29
N MET A 23 -17.18 20.47 21.74
CA MET A 23 -16.73 20.71 20.36
C MET A 23 -15.22 20.48 20.18
N LEU A 24 -14.40 20.83 21.17
CA LEU A 24 -12.96 20.56 21.15
C LEU A 24 -12.69 19.05 21.19
N VAL A 25 -13.37 18.31 22.08
CA VAL A 25 -13.22 16.84 22.18
C VAL A 25 -13.70 16.16 20.90
N PHE A 26 -14.82 16.59 20.32
CA PHE A 26 -15.33 16.06 19.06
C PHE A 26 -14.37 16.35 17.88
N SER A 27 -13.78 17.54 17.84
CA SER A 27 -12.75 17.89 16.84
C SER A 27 -11.52 16.98 16.95
N ILE A 28 -11.03 16.74 18.17
CA ILE A 28 -9.89 15.84 18.43
C ILE A 28 -10.24 14.39 18.05
N PHE A 29 -11.44 13.91 18.36
CA PHE A 29 -11.91 12.57 17.97
C PHE A 29 -12.12 12.43 16.45
N SER A 30 -12.59 13.48 15.78
CA SER A 30 -12.82 13.47 14.34
C SER A 30 -11.53 13.35 13.51
N MET A 31 -10.39 13.79 14.06
CA MET A 31 -9.07 13.60 13.45
C MET A 31 -8.55 12.16 13.54
N GLN A 32 -9.16 11.30 14.37
CA GLN A 32 -8.73 9.91 14.56
C GLN A 32 -9.48 8.90 13.66
N CYS A 33 -10.52 9.33 12.94
CA CYS A 33 -11.37 8.43 12.14
C CYS A 33 -11.06 8.41 10.63
N ALA A 34 -10.04 9.13 10.16
CA ALA A 34 -9.65 9.09 8.76
C ALA A 34 -8.70 7.90 8.48
N MET A 35 -9.25 6.68 8.47
CA MET A 35 -8.62 5.50 7.84
C MET A 35 -8.70 5.68 6.32
N ALA A 36 -7.98 6.66 5.78
CA ALA A 36 -7.99 6.94 4.35
C ALA A 36 -7.26 5.82 3.61
N GLN A 37 -7.98 5.12 2.73
CA GLN A 37 -7.35 4.22 1.77
C GLN A 37 -6.32 5.00 0.97
N THR A 38 -5.09 4.48 0.91
CA THR A 38 -4.00 5.08 0.13
C THR A 38 -3.55 4.11 -0.95
N THR A 39 -3.29 4.64 -2.15
CA THR A 39 -2.70 3.88 -3.26
C THR A 39 -1.25 4.32 -3.45
N LEU A 40 -0.33 3.36 -3.38
CA LEU A 40 1.06 3.59 -3.78
C LEU A 40 1.18 3.36 -5.29
N ASN A 41 1.29 4.44 -6.05
CA ASN A 41 1.37 4.38 -7.51
C ASN A 41 2.80 4.55 -8.04
N THR A 42 3.39 3.45 -8.52
CA THR A 42 4.73 3.44 -9.12
C THR A 42 4.80 4.10 -10.50
N THR A 43 3.68 4.23 -11.21
CA THR A 43 3.61 4.85 -12.54
C THR A 43 3.67 6.38 -12.51
N ALA A 44 3.44 6.96 -11.34
CA ALA A 44 3.55 8.39 -11.12
C ALA A 44 5.01 8.86 -10.90
N ILE A 45 5.97 7.93 -10.82
CA ILE A 45 7.38 8.26 -10.59
C ILE A 45 8.05 8.61 -11.92
N PRO A 46 8.58 9.84 -12.09
CA PRO A 46 9.25 10.24 -13.33
C PRO A 46 10.43 9.32 -13.67
N GLY A 47 10.51 8.90 -14.93
CA GLY A 47 11.59 8.05 -15.44
C GLY A 47 11.41 6.55 -15.20
N TRP A 48 10.36 6.12 -14.48
CA TRP A 48 10.01 4.71 -14.37
C TRP A 48 9.19 4.29 -15.59
N LEU A 49 9.66 3.25 -16.30
CA LEU A 49 9.15 2.85 -17.61
C LEU A 49 8.63 1.42 -17.62
N ASN A 50 7.60 1.13 -18.43
CA ASN A 50 7.22 -0.24 -18.79
C ASN A 50 8.15 -0.73 -19.91
N ASN A 51 9.32 -1.26 -19.56
CA ASN A 51 10.32 -1.65 -20.56
C ASN A 51 10.90 -3.06 -20.37
N ASN A 52 10.52 -3.79 -19.31
CA ASN A 52 11.03 -5.13 -19.07
C ASN A 52 9.93 -6.15 -18.69
N GLY A 53 10.24 -7.45 -18.72
CA GLY A 53 9.29 -8.52 -18.39
C GLY A 53 9.96 -9.78 -17.82
N ASN A 54 9.43 -10.30 -16.71
CA ASN A 54 9.98 -11.47 -16.01
C ASN A 54 8.88 -12.32 -15.32
N GLY A 55 7.65 -11.81 -15.19
CA GLY A 55 6.58 -12.51 -14.49
C GLY A 55 6.57 -12.38 -12.97
N THR A 56 7.64 -11.84 -12.38
CA THR A 56 7.75 -11.57 -10.93
C THR A 56 8.44 -10.24 -10.70
N VAL A 57 7.92 -9.46 -9.75
CA VAL A 57 8.52 -8.23 -9.26
C VAL A 57 8.70 -8.34 -7.76
N THR A 58 9.90 -8.02 -7.27
CA THR A 58 10.22 -8.05 -5.84
C THR A 58 10.67 -6.69 -5.31
N PHE A 59 10.22 -6.37 -4.11
CA PHE A 59 10.55 -5.15 -3.39
C PHE A 59 10.43 -5.40 -1.88
N ASN A 60 10.98 -4.50 -1.09
CA ASN A 60 10.70 -4.46 0.34
C ASN A 60 9.51 -3.54 0.58
N PHE A 61 8.54 -4.00 1.36
CA PHE A 61 7.39 -3.22 1.77
C PHE A 61 7.50 -2.95 3.27
N GLN A 62 7.44 -1.67 3.66
CA GLN A 62 7.53 -1.25 5.04
C GLN A 62 6.25 -0.57 5.48
N ASN A 63 5.74 -0.97 6.64
CA ASN A 63 4.67 -0.27 7.35
C ASN A 63 5.27 0.49 8.53
N THR A 64 5.27 1.82 8.47
CA THR A 64 5.77 2.70 9.55
C THR A 64 4.65 3.14 10.50
N ASN A 65 3.40 2.76 10.26
CA ASN A 65 2.30 3.05 11.16
C ASN A 65 2.46 2.29 12.49
N SER A 66 1.83 2.82 13.54
CA SER A 66 1.70 2.16 14.85
C SER A 66 0.62 1.07 14.88
N TYR A 67 -0.04 0.81 13.74
CA TYR A 67 -1.11 -0.15 13.58
C TYR A 67 -0.92 -1.01 12.32
N PRO A 68 -1.50 -2.22 12.27
CA PRO A 68 -1.49 -3.05 11.07
C PRO A 68 -2.25 -2.38 9.93
N ILE A 69 -1.78 -2.57 8.70
CA ILE A 69 -2.50 -2.17 7.49
C ILE A 69 -3.02 -3.39 6.75
N ILE A 70 -4.00 -3.17 5.87
CA ILE A 70 -4.54 -4.20 4.98
C ILE A 70 -4.35 -3.73 3.54
N ILE A 71 -3.69 -4.53 2.73
CA ILE A 71 -3.64 -4.34 1.27
C ILE A 71 -4.91 -4.95 0.69
N THR A 72 -5.69 -4.13 -0.02
CA THR A 72 -7.01 -4.50 -0.56
C THR A 72 -6.99 -4.80 -2.06
N GLY A 73 -5.91 -4.47 -2.75
CA GLY A 73 -5.74 -4.75 -4.16
C GLY A 73 -4.31 -4.54 -4.63
N VAL A 74 -4.00 -5.16 -5.76
CA VAL A 74 -2.73 -5.02 -6.47
C VAL A 74 -3.03 -4.85 -7.96
N GLU A 75 -2.39 -3.89 -8.57
CA GLU A 75 -2.44 -3.64 -10.00
C GLU A 75 -1.05 -3.75 -10.61
N GLY A 76 -1.01 -4.01 -11.92
CA GLY A 76 0.24 -4.07 -12.66
C GLY A 76 0.02 -4.05 -14.16
N ILE A 77 1.04 -4.43 -14.91
CA ILE A 77 0.99 -4.50 -16.37
C ILE A 77 1.46 -5.90 -16.80
N VAL A 78 0.79 -6.50 -17.77
CA VAL A 78 1.23 -7.75 -18.41
C VAL A 78 1.59 -7.54 -19.87
N GLY A 79 2.60 -8.28 -20.35
CA GLY A 79 3.07 -8.20 -21.73
C GLY A 79 2.25 -9.01 -22.73
N THR A 80 1.31 -9.83 -22.27
CA THR A 80 0.55 -10.76 -23.11
C THR A 80 -0.90 -10.82 -22.66
N ALA A 81 -1.81 -10.91 -23.62
CA ALA A 81 -3.24 -10.94 -23.35
C ALA A 81 -3.73 -12.35 -22.93
N GLY A 82 -4.88 -12.41 -22.26
CA GLY A 82 -5.57 -13.65 -21.87
C GLY A 82 -5.54 -13.95 -20.38
N VAL A 83 -6.21 -15.03 -19.98
CA VAL A 83 -6.34 -15.45 -18.58
C VAL A 83 -4.95 -15.59 -17.96
N THR A 84 -4.72 -14.92 -16.84
CA THR A 84 -3.45 -14.84 -16.14
C THR A 84 -3.69 -15.03 -14.65
N SER A 85 -2.86 -15.84 -14.00
CA SER A 85 -2.85 -15.98 -12.55
C SER A 85 -1.98 -14.89 -11.94
N ALA A 86 -2.34 -14.40 -10.75
CA ALA A 86 -1.53 -13.46 -9.98
C ALA A 86 -1.48 -13.86 -8.50
N ASP A 87 -0.32 -13.67 -7.89
CA ASP A 87 -0.11 -13.95 -6.48
C ASP A 87 0.59 -12.79 -5.77
N VAL A 88 0.28 -12.65 -4.47
CA VAL A 88 1.07 -11.86 -3.52
C VAL A 88 1.79 -12.82 -2.60
N TRP A 89 3.13 -12.75 -2.59
CA TRP A 89 3.99 -13.50 -1.70
C TRP A 89 4.71 -12.56 -0.74
N VAL A 90 4.89 -13.01 0.50
CA VAL A 90 5.54 -12.25 1.57
C VAL A 90 6.64 -13.09 2.21
N LYS A 91 7.76 -12.44 2.52
CA LYS A 91 8.84 -12.96 3.35
C LYS A 91 9.04 -12.01 4.53
N THR A 92 9.03 -12.52 5.75
CA THR A 92 9.08 -11.69 6.96
C THR A 92 10.40 -10.96 7.16
N THR A 93 11.45 -11.39 6.46
CA THR A 93 12.74 -10.71 6.38
C THR A 93 12.83 -9.91 5.09
N PRO A 94 13.35 -8.66 5.11
CA PRO A 94 13.64 -7.91 3.89
C PRO A 94 14.52 -8.70 2.94
N VAL A 95 14.26 -8.57 1.63
CA VAL A 95 15.11 -9.13 0.58
C VAL A 95 16.30 -8.19 0.36
N SER A 96 17.47 -8.80 0.11
CA SER A 96 18.69 -8.15 -0.33
C SER A 96 19.27 -8.97 -1.48
N GLY A 97 19.72 -8.31 -2.55
CA GLY A 97 20.17 -8.95 -3.77
C GLY A 97 19.04 -9.65 -4.56
N PRO A 98 19.39 -10.38 -5.63
CA PRO A 98 18.43 -11.12 -6.44
C PRO A 98 17.64 -12.11 -5.57
N PRO A 99 16.30 -12.06 -5.58
CA PRO A 99 15.50 -13.05 -4.87
C PRO A 99 15.75 -14.43 -5.48
N GLY A 100 16.04 -15.43 -4.64
CA GLY A 100 15.91 -16.84 -5.05
C GLY A 100 14.45 -17.16 -5.45
N ALA A 101 14.19 -18.41 -5.84
CA ALA A 101 12.85 -18.81 -6.28
C ALA A 101 11.76 -18.47 -5.23
N ILE A 102 10.67 -17.83 -5.67
CA ILE A 102 9.55 -17.48 -4.79
C ILE A 102 8.77 -18.76 -4.48
N SER A 103 8.93 -19.27 -3.26
CA SER A 103 8.33 -20.54 -2.82
C SER A 103 8.34 -20.66 -1.31
N ILE A 104 7.48 -21.53 -0.78
CA ILE A 104 7.45 -21.90 0.64
C ILE A 104 8.81 -22.42 1.11
N ALA A 105 9.48 -23.23 0.29
CA ALA A 105 10.81 -23.77 0.60
C ALA A 105 11.87 -22.68 0.82
N ASN A 106 11.73 -21.52 0.16
CA ASN A 106 12.65 -20.38 0.29
C ASN A 106 12.17 -19.32 1.28
N GLY A 107 11.21 -19.67 2.16
CA GLY A 107 10.70 -18.84 3.24
C GLY A 107 9.67 -17.80 2.81
N TRP A 108 9.06 -17.96 1.63
CA TRP A 108 7.95 -17.11 1.19
C TRP A 108 6.60 -17.72 1.59
N THR A 109 5.64 -16.87 1.93
CA THR A 109 4.25 -17.25 2.23
C THR A 109 3.33 -16.61 1.19
N GLN A 110 2.48 -17.39 0.55
CA GLN A 110 1.46 -16.88 -0.37
C GLN A 110 0.32 -16.27 0.45
N MET A 111 0.14 -14.96 0.34
CA MET A 111 -0.87 -14.21 1.12
C MET A 111 -2.16 -14.00 0.34
N ALA A 112 -2.10 -13.98 -0.99
CA ALA A 112 -3.25 -13.89 -1.86
C ALA A 112 -2.96 -14.52 -3.23
N THR A 113 -4.01 -15.02 -3.87
CA THR A 113 -3.97 -15.59 -5.22
C THR A 113 -5.28 -15.32 -5.94
N GLY A 114 -5.25 -15.28 -7.26
CA GLY A 114 -6.43 -15.11 -8.09
C GLY A 114 -6.10 -15.13 -9.57
N THR A 115 -7.13 -14.92 -10.40
CA THR A 115 -7.00 -14.85 -11.85
C THR A 115 -7.65 -13.59 -12.40
N PHE A 116 -7.08 -13.03 -13.45
CA PHE A 116 -7.63 -11.90 -14.18
C PHE A 116 -7.44 -12.10 -15.69
N THR A 117 -8.16 -11.32 -16.49
CA THR A 117 -7.96 -11.31 -17.95
C THR A 117 -6.95 -10.24 -18.29
N GLY A 118 -5.74 -10.66 -18.67
CA GLY A 118 -4.67 -9.77 -19.07
C GLY A 118 -4.97 -9.03 -20.37
N VAL A 119 -4.73 -7.73 -20.38
CA VAL A 119 -4.63 -6.86 -21.56
C VAL A 119 -3.14 -6.61 -21.81
N ALA A 120 -2.66 -6.99 -23.00
CA ALA A 120 -1.25 -6.85 -23.35
C ALA A 120 -0.85 -5.37 -23.43
N ASN A 121 0.23 -5.01 -22.74
CA ASN A 121 0.80 -3.67 -22.79
C ASN A 121 2.31 -3.73 -22.55
N THR A 122 3.09 -3.35 -23.56
CA THR A 122 4.56 -3.34 -23.51
C THR A 122 5.17 -1.95 -23.61
N THR A 123 4.35 -0.89 -23.69
CA THR A 123 4.80 0.46 -24.04
C THR A 123 4.27 1.55 -23.12
N THR A 124 3.02 1.47 -22.66
CA THR A 124 2.42 2.51 -21.82
C THR A 124 2.49 2.13 -20.34
N LEU A 125 2.19 3.10 -19.48
CA LEU A 125 2.11 2.92 -18.02
C LEU A 125 0.69 2.61 -17.52
N THR A 126 -0.27 2.33 -18.40
CA THR A 126 -1.64 1.99 -17.99
C THR A 126 -1.65 0.65 -17.27
N THR A 127 -1.95 0.67 -15.97
CA THR A 127 -2.12 -0.52 -15.14
C THR A 127 -3.47 -1.19 -15.36
N GLN A 128 -3.56 -2.43 -14.92
CA GLN A 128 -4.80 -3.19 -14.80
C GLN A 128 -4.84 -3.92 -13.47
N PRO A 129 -6.03 -4.15 -12.89
CA PRO A 129 -6.15 -4.91 -11.66
C PRO A 129 -5.68 -6.35 -11.84
N PHE A 130 -4.76 -6.79 -10.99
CA PHE A 130 -4.36 -8.19 -10.90
C PHE A 130 -5.20 -8.92 -9.86
N LEU A 131 -5.36 -8.29 -8.69
CA LEU A 131 -6.11 -8.80 -7.55
C LEU A 131 -6.90 -7.66 -6.91
N THR A 132 -8.18 -7.89 -6.63
CA THR A 132 -9.07 -6.93 -5.97
C THR A 132 -9.81 -7.61 -4.82
N GLY A 133 -10.18 -6.84 -3.78
CA GLY A 133 -10.90 -7.38 -2.62
C GLY A 133 -10.09 -8.35 -1.76
N ILE A 134 -8.75 -8.34 -1.88
CA ILE A 134 -7.87 -9.15 -1.05
C ILE A 134 -7.76 -8.57 0.37
N SER A 135 -7.23 -9.35 1.31
CA SER A 135 -7.06 -8.92 2.71
C SER A 135 -5.69 -9.34 3.21
N VAL A 136 -4.63 -8.77 2.62
CA VAL A 136 -3.26 -9.05 3.04
C VAL A 136 -2.86 -8.11 4.16
N THR A 137 -2.75 -8.61 5.38
CA THR A 137 -2.37 -7.82 6.56
C THR A 137 -0.86 -7.69 6.68
N ILE A 138 -0.37 -6.46 6.84
CA ILE A 138 1.02 -6.17 7.18
C ILE A 138 1.05 -5.58 8.60
N PRO A 139 1.74 -6.23 9.56
CA PRO A 139 1.85 -5.72 10.93
C PRO A 139 2.45 -4.30 11.03
N ALA A 140 2.24 -3.66 12.17
CA ALA A 140 2.84 -2.35 12.48
C ALA A 140 4.38 -2.45 12.57
N GLY A 141 5.09 -1.44 12.05
CA GLY A 141 6.53 -1.27 12.26
C GLY A 141 7.45 -2.30 11.58
N VAL A 142 6.94 -3.15 10.67
CA VAL A 142 7.75 -4.18 10.01
C VAL A 142 8.18 -3.79 8.60
N THR A 143 9.27 -4.39 8.14
CA THR A 143 9.69 -4.37 6.73
C THR A 143 9.76 -5.80 6.23
N TYR A 144 8.93 -6.13 5.24
CA TYR A 144 8.86 -7.46 4.64
C TYR A 144 9.37 -7.44 3.21
N GLY A 145 9.95 -8.56 2.79
CA GLY A 145 10.09 -8.87 1.38
C GLY A 145 8.72 -9.14 0.78
N MET A 146 8.43 -8.56 -0.38
CA MET A 146 7.20 -8.79 -1.11
C MET A 146 7.52 -9.17 -2.55
N ALA A 147 6.76 -10.13 -3.09
CA ALA A 147 6.79 -10.49 -4.48
C ALA A 147 5.37 -10.49 -5.05
N ILE A 148 5.20 -9.81 -6.18
CA ILE A 148 3.98 -9.87 -6.98
C ILE A 148 4.32 -10.67 -8.22
N THR A 149 3.51 -11.67 -8.53
CA THR A 149 3.67 -12.49 -9.73
C THR A 149 2.46 -12.33 -10.65
N ALA A 150 2.70 -12.44 -11.96
CA ALA A 150 1.63 -12.68 -12.94
C ALA A 150 2.13 -13.65 -14.01
N TYR A 151 1.41 -14.75 -14.22
CA TYR A 151 1.89 -15.89 -15.02
C TYR A 151 0.76 -16.75 -15.62
N VAL A 152 1.12 -17.62 -16.55
CA VAL A 152 0.30 -18.74 -17.05
C VAL A 152 1.16 -20.01 -17.03
N GLY A 153 0.75 -21.01 -16.24
CA GLY A 153 1.58 -22.19 -15.99
C GLY A 153 2.89 -21.78 -15.34
N THR A 154 4.01 -21.94 -16.04
CA THR A 154 5.35 -21.48 -15.59
C THR A 154 5.83 -20.22 -16.32
N ALA A 155 5.06 -19.72 -17.29
CA ALA A 155 5.46 -18.58 -18.13
C ALA A 155 5.09 -17.25 -17.46
N GLY A 156 6.10 -16.42 -17.20
CA GLY A 156 5.94 -15.09 -16.64
C GLY A 156 5.32 -14.09 -17.62
N ARG A 157 4.37 -13.28 -17.15
CA ARG A 157 3.64 -12.27 -17.95
C ARG A 157 3.82 -10.84 -17.46
N GLN A 158 4.13 -10.65 -16.18
CA GLN A 158 4.29 -9.34 -15.57
C GLN A 158 5.43 -8.53 -16.18
N ARG A 159 5.12 -7.25 -16.43
CA ARG A 159 6.07 -6.21 -16.83
C ARG A 159 6.58 -5.44 -15.62
N TYR A 160 7.76 -4.85 -15.76
CA TYR A 160 8.39 -4.11 -14.67
C TYR A 160 9.42 -3.10 -15.18
N PHE A 161 9.87 -2.27 -14.25
CA PHE A 161 11.03 -1.39 -14.40
C PHE A 161 12.14 -1.85 -13.46
N THR A 162 13.35 -2.01 -13.97
CA THR A 162 14.53 -2.23 -13.12
C THR A 162 15.01 -0.90 -12.59
N ILE A 163 14.93 -0.68 -11.28
CA ILE A 163 15.44 0.54 -10.65
C ILE A 163 16.99 0.51 -10.74
N PRO A 164 17.65 1.46 -11.43
CA PRO A 164 19.11 1.48 -11.57
C PRO A 164 19.81 1.84 -10.26
N THR A 165 21.00 1.29 -10.01
CA THR A 165 21.84 1.62 -8.83
C THR A 165 22.24 3.10 -8.78
N ALA A 166 22.28 3.80 -9.91
CA ALA A 166 22.57 5.24 -9.96
C ALA A 166 21.49 6.13 -9.30
N MET A 167 20.30 5.59 -9.01
CA MET A 167 19.20 6.33 -8.36
C MET A 167 19.14 6.10 -6.83
N LEU A 168 20.28 5.78 -6.21
CA LEU A 168 20.46 5.55 -4.76
C LEU A 168 20.58 6.87 -3.96
N PRO A 169 20.24 6.92 -2.64
CA PRO A 169 20.34 5.82 -1.67
C PRO A 169 19.08 4.97 -1.46
N THR A 170 17.88 5.50 -1.71
CA THR A 170 16.64 4.73 -1.59
C THR A 170 15.58 5.41 -2.44
N ILE A 171 15.15 4.80 -3.56
CA ILE A 171 13.88 5.22 -4.15
C ILE A 171 12.77 4.60 -3.30
N THR A 172 12.25 5.42 -2.39
CA THR A 172 11.11 5.07 -1.57
C THR A 172 9.88 5.73 -2.18
N LEU A 173 8.87 4.93 -2.51
CA LEU A 173 7.52 5.44 -2.75
C LEU A 173 6.75 5.36 -1.44
N SER A 174 6.34 6.51 -0.91
CA SER A 174 5.70 6.63 0.41
C SER A 174 4.27 7.14 0.31
N GLY A 175 3.40 6.64 1.18
CA GLY A 175 2.03 7.13 1.35
C GLY A 175 1.28 6.35 2.44
N GLY A 176 0.44 7.02 3.23
CA GLY A 176 -0.37 6.37 4.27
C GLY A 176 0.46 5.58 5.32
N GLY A 177 1.68 6.05 5.62
CA GLY A 177 2.61 5.34 6.51
C GLY A 177 3.14 4.01 5.93
N CYS A 178 3.04 3.82 4.63
CA CYS A 178 3.56 2.66 3.92
C CYS A 178 4.62 3.08 2.90
N ASN A 179 5.62 2.22 2.71
CA ASN A 179 6.76 2.47 1.83
C ASN A 179 7.01 1.26 0.93
N ILE A 180 7.14 1.49 -0.39
CA ILE A 180 7.77 0.55 -1.31
C ILE A 180 9.23 0.95 -1.44
N ILE A 181 10.11 0.02 -1.06
CA ILE A 181 11.56 0.19 -0.99
C ILE A 181 12.18 -0.80 -1.97
N ARG A 182 13.05 -0.30 -2.85
CA ARG A 182 13.83 -1.15 -3.74
C ARG A 182 14.67 -2.17 -2.95
N VAL A 183 14.77 -3.40 -3.45
CA VAL A 183 15.77 -4.37 -3.00
C VAL A 183 17.18 -3.86 -3.37
N PRO A 184 18.11 -3.74 -2.39
CA PRO A 184 19.50 -3.38 -2.66
C PRO A 184 20.20 -4.40 -3.56
#